data_AF-A0A413I757-F1
#
_entry.id   AF-A0A413I757-F1
#
_cell.length_a   1.000
_cell.length_b   1.000
_cell.length_c   1.000
_cell.angle_alpha   90.00
_cell.angle_beta   90.00
_cell.angle_gamma   90.00
#
_symmetry.space_group_name_H-M   'P 1'
#
loop_
_entity.id
_entity.type
_entity.pdbx_description
1 polymer ?
#
loop_
_entity_poly.entity_id
_entity_poly.type
_entity_poly.pdbx_seq_one_letter_code
_entity_poly.pdbx_strand_id
1 'polypeptide(L)'
;MRMKNEEAWESQSSNDESLVTKNVFINGKMEERVIALPKNYLMEQPKDKGKLLGSLDKEKLLGVTYNFTNPQPFLDAGESLVDLNGKEIPANTDWSKVWVLCQTPDTFWRVQMEDELKFVQVNAFKSVQEYFQAIGSSIVYSRQPNKVEQLGIAAQASGDQVYQKLYDFAKKNGLALNAASLYLGVKTKGEYTLRLMTGDTSVPEIKIGRPVEDAQRLYDAIALTLGKNSAAKRYPIKVTSYFEKQHGIEVVEMALQLIPAARIAIYNQMGCEDKEVCLSNTIGKATRL
;
A
#
# COMPACT_ATOMS: atom_id res chain seq x y z
N MET A 1 -23.51 -20.80 -10.75
CA MET A 1 -23.45 -19.51 -11.47
C MET A 1 -23.48 -18.41 -10.41
N ARG A 2 -22.31 -17.87 -10.04
CA ARG A 2 -22.19 -16.74 -9.09
C ARG A 2 -21.48 -15.63 -9.87
N MET A 3 -22.24 -14.60 -10.22
CA MET A 3 -21.74 -13.42 -10.90
C MET A 3 -21.02 -12.50 -9.90
N LYS A 4 -19.96 -11.88 -10.41
CA LYS A 4 -19.33 -10.58 -10.06
C LYS A 4 -19.07 -10.26 -8.58
N ASN A 5 -17.78 -10.11 -8.26
CA ASN A 5 -17.29 -9.16 -7.27
C ASN A 5 -16.06 -8.47 -7.88
N GLU A 6 -16.35 -7.53 -8.79
CA GLU A 6 -15.39 -6.59 -9.37
C GLU A 6 -15.65 -5.15 -8.89
N GLU A 7 -16.41 -5.00 -7.80
CA GLU A 7 -16.72 -3.71 -7.19
C GLU A 7 -16.04 -3.60 -5.83
N ALA A 8 -14.80 -3.14 -5.85
CA ALA A 8 -14.25 -2.35 -4.77
C ALA A 8 -13.54 -1.22 -5.48
N TRP A 9 -14.31 -0.16 -5.78
CA TRP A 9 -13.96 1.22 -6.17
C TRP A 9 -15.15 1.97 -6.81
N GLU A 10 -16.39 1.53 -6.58
CA GLU A 10 -17.51 2.49 -6.57
C GLU A 10 -17.54 3.16 -5.20
N SER A 11 -16.62 4.11 -5.01
CA SER A 11 -16.93 5.29 -4.23
C SER A 11 -18.23 5.87 -4.79
N GLN A 12 -19.01 6.52 -3.93
CA GLN A 12 -19.99 7.48 -4.43
C GLN A 12 -19.24 8.51 -5.27
N SER A 13 -19.11 8.26 -6.57
CA SER A 13 -18.72 9.26 -7.54
C SER A 13 -19.92 10.19 -7.67
N SER A 14 -20.04 11.13 -6.75
CA SER A 14 -20.65 12.39 -7.15
C SER A 14 -19.80 12.89 -8.30
N ASN A 15 -20.42 13.13 -9.47
CA ASN A 15 -19.83 13.82 -10.61
C ASN A 15 -19.54 15.30 -10.29
N ASP A 16 -19.15 15.57 -9.05
CA ASP A 16 -18.82 16.89 -8.58
C ASP A 16 -17.35 17.13 -8.86
N GLU A 17 -17.07 18.03 -9.80
CA GLU A 17 -15.72 18.44 -10.15
C GLU A 17 -15.03 19.24 -9.03
N SER A 18 -15.72 19.52 -7.93
CA SER A 18 -15.12 20.16 -6.77
C SER A 18 -14.16 19.25 -5.99
N LEU A 19 -13.27 19.87 -5.21
CA LEU A 19 -12.40 19.18 -4.25
C LEU A 19 -13.16 19.01 -2.94
N VAL A 20 -12.93 17.91 -2.22
CA VAL A 20 -13.55 17.70 -0.91
C VAL A 20 -13.04 18.70 0.11
N THR A 21 -13.96 19.48 0.68
CA THR A 21 -13.70 20.41 1.79
C THR A 21 -14.20 19.87 3.12
N LYS A 22 -13.63 20.37 4.22
CA LYS A 22 -14.07 20.14 5.59
C LYS A 22 -14.10 21.46 6.36
N ASN A 23 -15.05 21.57 7.29
CA ASN A 23 -15.08 22.69 8.23
C ASN A 23 -14.10 22.39 9.36
N VAL A 24 -13.13 23.27 9.53
CA VAL A 24 -12.06 23.09 10.51
C VAL A 24 -12.09 24.21 11.53
N PHE A 25 -12.12 23.84 12.81
CA PHE A 25 -12.10 24.79 13.91
C PHE A 25 -10.65 25.06 14.35
N ILE A 26 -10.18 26.27 14.12
CA ILE A 26 -8.83 26.71 14.49
C ILE A 26 -8.89 28.09 15.13
N ASN A 27 -8.16 28.29 16.24
CA ASN A 27 -8.08 29.58 16.94
C ASN A 27 -9.45 30.24 17.24
N GLY A 28 -10.46 29.43 17.58
CA GLY A 28 -11.81 29.93 17.91
C GLY A 28 -12.68 30.26 16.69
N LYS A 29 -12.23 29.97 15.47
CA LYS A 29 -12.96 30.24 14.23
C LYS A 29 -13.12 28.96 13.40
N MET A 30 -14.26 28.87 12.72
CA MET A 30 -14.51 27.82 11.73
C MET A 30 -14.07 28.30 10.35
N GLU A 31 -13.28 27.49 9.67
CA GLU A 31 -12.74 27.78 8.34
C GLU A 31 -12.94 26.57 7.44
N GLU A 32 -13.36 26.80 6.20
CA GLU A 32 -13.44 25.75 5.19
C GLU A 32 -12.04 25.49 4.60
N ARG A 33 -11.61 24.22 4.61
CA ARG A 33 -10.29 23.79 4.12
C ARG A 33 -10.42 22.58 3.21
N VAL A 34 -9.57 22.50 2.20
CA VAL A 34 -9.37 21.28 1.41
C VAL A 34 -8.43 20.37 2.19
N ILE A 35 -8.85 19.13 2.45
CA ILE A 35 -8.01 18.16 3.14
C ILE A 35 -7.31 17.27 2.12
N ALA A 36 -5.99 17.30 2.16
CA ALA A 36 -5.10 16.60 1.25
C ALA A 36 -4.42 15.40 1.91
N LEU A 37 -4.05 14.44 1.06
CA LEU A 37 -3.30 13.24 1.39
C LEU A 37 -2.14 13.08 0.38
N PRO A 38 -0.96 12.61 0.82
CA PRO A 38 0.12 12.24 -0.09
C PRO A 38 -0.28 11.11 -1.05
N LYS A 39 -0.07 11.27 -2.36
CA LYS A 39 -0.42 10.25 -3.36
C LYS A 39 0.46 8.99 -3.25
N ASN A 40 1.71 9.18 -2.83
CA ASN A 40 2.73 8.15 -2.66
C ASN A 40 2.50 7.24 -1.43
N TYR A 41 1.64 7.64 -0.49
CA TYR A 41 1.33 6.83 0.68
C TYR A 41 -0.08 7.10 1.23
N LEU A 42 -0.82 6.03 1.42
CA LEU A 42 -2.08 6.04 2.16
C LEU A 42 -2.07 4.93 3.22
N MET A 43 -2.54 5.26 4.42
CA MET A 43 -2.78 4.30 5.48
C MET A 43 -3.84 3.28 5.03
N GLU A 44 -3.71 2.02 5.46
CA GLU A 44 -4.60 0.96 4.96
C GLU A 44 -6.03 1.12 5.48
N GLN A 45 -6.97 0.79 4.59
CA GLN A 45 -8.38 0.95 4.80
C GLN A 45 -9.08 -0.42 5.00
N PRO A 46 -9.72 -0.68 6.15
CA PRO A 46 -10.57 -1.87 6.31
C PRO A 46 -11.76 -1.85 5.35
N LYS A 47 -12.00 -2.96 4.65
CA LYS A 47 -13.01 -3.07 3.58
C LYS A 47 -14.47 -2.98 4.06
N ASP A 48 -14.76 -3.39 5.29
CA ASP A 48 -16.15 -3.53 5.79
C ASP A 48 -16.59 -2.43 6.76
N LYS A 49 -15.79 -1.37 6.96
CA LYS A 49 -16.06 -0.37 8.00
C LYS A 49 -17.33 0.45 7.77
N GLY A 50 -17.78 0.66 6.53
CA GLY A 50 -19.01 1.41 6.25
C GLY A 50 -20.25 0.87 6.99
N LYS A 51 -20.37 -0.47 7.09
CA LYS A 51 -21.46 -1.13 7.84
C LYS A 51 -21.33 -0.92 9.36
N LEU A 52 -20.11 -0.91 9.88
CA LEU A 52 -19.84 -0.62 11.29
C LEU A 52 -20.23 0.82 11.65
N LEU A 53 -20.00 1.78 10.76
CA LEU A 53 -20.28 3.20 11.03
C LEU A 53 -21.74 3.50 11.29
N GLY A 54 -22.65 2.91 10.52
CA GLY A 54 -24.09 3.08 10.72
C GLY A 54 -24.60 2.54 12.06
N SER A 55 -23.82 1.69 12.72
CA SER A 55 -24.16 1.07 14.01
C SER A 55 -23.44 1.69 15.22
N LEU A 56 -22.50 2.63 14.99
CA LEU A 56 -21.73 3.23 16.07
C LEU A 56 -22.51 4.34 16.78
N ASP A 57 -22.48 4.29 18.10
CA ASP A 57 -22.91 5.39 18.95
C ASP A 57 -21.84 6.49 18.94
N LYS A 58 -22.08 7.55 18.16
CA LYS A 58 -21.12 8.64 17.95
C LYS A 58 -20.79 9.39 19.25
N GLU A 59 -21.71 9.44 20.22
CA GLU A 59 -21.51 10.10 21.51
C GLU A 59 -20.47 9.37 22.39
N LYS A 60 -20.17 8.10 22.06
CA LYS A 60 -19.15 7.31 22.76
C LYS A 60 -17.77 7.38 22.11
N LEU A 61 -17.62 8.09 20.98
CA LEU A 61 -16.32 8.28 20.35
C LEU A 61 -15.49 9.28 21.16
N LEU A 62 -14.30 8.84 21.57
CA LEU A 62 -13.34 9.72 22.24
C LEU A 62 -12.92 10.86 21.29
N GLY A 63 -12.67 12.05 21.83
CA GLY A 63 -12.10 13.16 21.07
C GLY A 63 -10.71 12.81 20.54
N VAL A 64 -10.36 13.34 19.37
CA VAL A 64 -9.02 13.22 18.77
C VAL A 64 -8.53 14.56 18.30
N THR A 65 -7.21 14.75 18.32
CA THR A 65 -6.56 15.89 17.68
C THR A 65 -6.17 15.53 16.25
N TYR A 66 -6.75 16.25 15.28
CA TYR A 66 -6.37 16.17 13.89
C TYR A 66 -5.09 16.97 13.67
N ASN A 67 -4.03 16.27 13.28
CA ASN A 67 -2.74 16.87 12.98
C ASN A 67 -2.63 17.09 11.48
N PHE A 68 -2.27 18.31 11.08
CA PHE A 68 -2.05 18.69 9.69
C PHE A 68 -0.68 19.33 9.50
N THR A 69 -0.31 19.54 8.25
CA THR A 69 0.76 20.44 7.84
C THR A 69 0.36 21.25 6.61
N ASN A 70 1.10 22.32 6.32
CA ASN A 70 0.97 23.06 5.08
C ASN A 70 1.50 22.22 3.90
N PRO A 71 1.00 22.42 2.67
CA PRO A 71 1.38 21.59 1.52
C PRO A 71 2.79 21.87 1.01
N GLN A 72 3.42 22.97 1.44
CA GLN A 72 4.72 23.44 0.93
C GLN A 72 5.81 22.35 0.85
N PRO A 73 6.03 21.49 1.86
CA PRO A 73 7.05 20.45 1.77
C PRO A 73 6.85 19.48 0.60
N PHE A 74 5.60 19.18 0.24
CA PHE A 74 5.25 18.31 -0.88
C PHE A 74 5.41 19.03 -2.21
N LEU A 75 5.02 20.31 -2.28
CA LEU A 75 5.21 21.14 -3.47
C LEU A 75 6.71 21.29 -3.80
N ASP A 76 7.54 21.55 -2.78
CA ASP A 76 8.99 21.67 -2.93
C ASP A 76 9.64 20.37 -3.39
N ALA A 77 9.10 19.22 -2.97
CA ALA A 77 9.56 17.89 -3.38
C ALA A 77 8.98 17.43 -4.73
N GLY A 78 8.05 18.19 -5.33
CA GLY A 78 7.35 17.78 -6.55
C GLY A 78 6.40 16.58 -6.34
N GLU A 79 5.92 16.36 -5.12
CA GLU A 79 5.02 15.26 -4.78
C GLU A 79 3.55 15.65 -4.95
N SER A 80 2.81 14.84 -5.70
CA SER A 80 1.37 15.03 -5.88
C SER A 80 0.58 14.79 -4.59
N LEU A 81 -0.41 15.66 -4.38
CA LEU A 81 -1.41 15.52 -3.33
C LEU A 81 -2.76 15.14 -3.94
N VAL A 82 -3.52 14.32 -3.22
CA VAL A 82 -4.90 13.96 -3.56
C VAL A 82 -5.85 14.42 -2.46
N ASP A 83 -7.10 14.69 -2.79
CA ASP A 83 -8.14 14.95 -1.79
C ASP A 83 -8.58 13.66 -1.07
N LEU A 84 -9.56 13.78 -0.17
CA LEU A 84 -10.10 12.63 0.59
C LEU A 84 -10.77 11.56 -0.28
N ASN A 85 -11.15 11.87 -1.52
CA ASN A 85 -11.69 10.94 -2.51
C ASN A 85 -10.61 10.34 -3.42
N GLY A 86 -9.34 10.70 -3.23
CA GLY A 86 -8.23 10.23 -4.04
C GLY A 86 -8.06 10.99 -5.36
N LYS A 87 -8.76 12.11 -5.55
CA LYS A 87 -8.64 12.96 -6.73
C LYS A 87 -7.42 13.87 -6.59
N GLU A 88 -6.57 13.89 -7.61
CA GLU A 88 -5.37 14.74 -7.61
C GLU A 88 -5.73 16.22 -7.57
N ILE A 89 -5.06 16.96 -6.67
CA ILE A 89 -5.30 18.38 -6.48
C ILE A 89 -4.60 19.16 -7.60
N PRO A 90 -5.34 19.96 -8.39
CA PRO A 90 -4.76 20.72 -9.51
C PRO A 90 -3.69 21.73 -9.08
N ALA A 91 -2.67 21.92 -9.91
CA ALA A 91 -1.57 22.86 -9.63
C ALA A 91 -2.02 24.32 -9.46
N ASN A 92 -3.13 24.72 -10.09
CA ASN A 92 -3.73 26.05 -10.00
C ASN A 92 -4.64 26.26 -8.78
N THR A 93 -4.69 25.29 -7.86
CA THR A 93 -5.44 25.42 -6.60
C THR A 93 -4.83 26.52 -5.72
N ASP A 94 -5.68 27.24 -4.97
CA ASP A 94 -5.22 28.11 -3.88
C ASP A 94 -4.68 27.25 -2.73
N TRP A 95 -3.38 26.97 -2.77
CA TRP A 95 -2.67 26.15 -1.78
C TRP A 95 -2.72 26.70 -0.36
N SER A 96 -3.06 27.99 -0.16
CA SER A 96 -3.26 28.55 1.17
C SER A 96 -4.48 27.95 1.89
N LYS A 97 -5.41 27.33 1.15
CA LYS A 97 -6.62 26.66 1.65
C LYS A 97 -6.48 25.15 1.82
N VAL A 98 -5.35 24.59 1.40
CA VAL A 98 -5.10 23.14 1.42
C VAL A 98 -4.29 22.78 2.65
N TRP A 99 -4.72 21.77 3.41
CA TRP A 99 -3.96 21.20 4.51
C TRP A 99 -3.76 19.70 4.32
N VAL A 100 -2.53 19.23 4.54
CA VAL A 100 -2.18 17.83 4.40
C VAL A 100 -2.33 17.14 5.75
N LEU A 101 -3.17 16.11 5.82
CA LEU A 101 -3.44 15.37 7.05
C LEU A 101 -2.27 14.47 7.43
N CYS A 102 -1.71 14.64 8.63
CA CYS A 102 -0.82 13.66 9.24
C CYS A 102 -1.62 12.39 9.56
N GLN A 103 -1.51 11.38 8.69
CA GLN A 103 -2.31 10.17 8.78
C GLN A 103 -1.97 9.37 10.04
N THR A 104 -2.83 9.43 11.07
CA THR A 104 -2.73 8.58 12.27
C THR A 104 -3.91 7.61 12.34
N PRO A 105 -3.79 6.51 13.11
CA PRO A 105 -4.81 5.46 13.15
C PRO A 105 -6.17 5.97 13.63
N ASP A 106 -6.13 6.98 14.50
CA ASP A 106 -7.31 7.60 15.08
C ASP A 106 -7.96 8.62 14.13
N THR A 107 -7.20 9.25 13.23
CA THR A 107 -7.68 10.41 12.46
C THR A 107 -7.93 10.14 10.98
N PHE A 108 -7.14 9.27 10.35
CA PHE A 108 -7.15 9.06 8.89
C PHE A 108 -8.55 8.71 8.35
N TRP A 109 -9.29 7.91 9.09
CA TRP A 109 -10.65 7.53 8.72
C TRP A 109 -11.71 8.52 9.19
N ARG A 110 -11.55 9.07 10.39
CA ARG A 110 -12.55 9.96 10.99
C ARG A 110 -12.69 11.26 10.21
N VAL A 111 -11.58 11.75 9.63
CA VAL A 111 -11.58 12.98 8.82
C VAL A 111 -12.57 12.91 7.65
N GLN A 112 -12.82 11.71 7.10
CA GLN A 112 -13.76 11.53 6.01
C GLN A 112 -15.22 11.60 6.50
N MET A 113 -15.45 11.19 7.76
CA MET A 113 -16.77 10.98 8.35
C MET A 113 -17.29 12.20 9.11
N GLU A 114 -16.40 12.97 9.70
CA GLU A 114 -16.76 14.17 10.46
C GLU A 114 -16.86 15.36 9.52
N ASP A 115 -17.98 16.08 9.59
CA ASP A 115 -18.18 17.31 8.81
C ASP A 115 -17.40 18.49 9.41
N GLU A 116 -17.22 18.46 10.74
CA GLU A 116 -16.52 19.48 11.54
C GLU A 116 -15.34 18.87 12.30
N LEU A 117 -14.14 19.40 12.08
CA LEU A 117 -12.91 18.99 12.76
C LEU A 117 -12.61 19.98 13.89
N LYS A 118 -12.85 19.59 15.15
CA LYS A 118 -12.86 20.52 16.31
C LYS A 118 -11.48 20.76 16.95
N PHE A 119 -10.68 19.72 17.10
CA PHE A 119 -9.37 19.80 17.72
C PHE A 119 -8.30 19.66 16.66
N VAL A 120 -7.74 20.78 16.24
CA VAL A 120 -6.80 20.83 15.12
C VAL A 120 -5.47 21.42 15.53
N GLN A 121 -4.40 20.76 15.09
CA GLN A 121 -3.03 21.22 15.23
C GLN A 121 -2.35 21.24 13.86
N VAL A 122 -1.78 22.37 13.48
CA VAL A 122 -0.99 22.51 12.26
C VAL A 122 0.49 22.52 12.64
N ASN A 123 1.22 21.56 12.10
CA ASN A 123 2.64 21.34 12.36
C ASN A 123 3.48 21.88 11.19
N ALA A 124 4.61 22.50 11.51
CA ALA A 124 5.57 22.97 10.52
C ALA A 124 6.65 21.91 10.33
N PHE A 125 6.65 21.24 9.17
CA PHE A 125 7.70 20.34 8.75
C PHE A 125 8.54 21.00 7.65
N LYS A 126 9.84 20.74 7.64
CA LYS A 126 10.79 21.29 6.67
C LYS A 126 10.84 20.47 5.39
N SER A 127 10.42 19.20 5.44
CA SER A 127 10.41 18.30 4.29
C SER A 127 9.33 17.22 4.41
N VAL A 128 9.06 16.53 3.31
CA VAL A 128 8.20 15.34 3.27
C VAL A 128 8.73 14.26 4.21
N GLN A 129 10.06 14.04 4.26
CA GLN A 129 10.66 13.06 5.15
C GLN A 129 10.38 13.37 6.63
N GLU A 130 10.52 14.63 7.05
CA GLU A 130 10.23 15.02 8.45
C GLU A 130 8.75 14.80 8.81
N TYR A 131 7.83 15.10 7.86
CA TYR A 131 6.41 14.80 8.00
C TYR A 131 6.15 13.30 8.22
N PHE A 132 6.78 12.42 7.43
CA PHE A 132 6.61 10.97 7.59
C PHE A 132 7.34 10.42 8.82
N GLN A 133 8.45 11.00 9.24
CA GLN A 133 9.13 10.67 10.50
C GLN A 133 8.24 10.96 11.71
N ALA A 134 7.49 12.07 11.71
CA ALA A 134 6.53 12.39 12.76
C ALA A 134 5.41 11.34 12.84
N ILE A 135 4.86 10.95 11.69
CA ILE A 135 3.86 9.87 11.59
C ILE A 135 4.44 8.54 12.07
N GLY A 136 5.60 8.15 11.57
CA GLY A 136 6.24 6.89 11.92
C GLY A 136 6.61 6.80 13.39
N SER A 137 7.16 7.87 13.97
CA SER A 137 7.47 7.94 15.40
C SER A 137 6.23 7.78 16.27
N SER A 138 5.13 8.44 15.88
CA SER A 138 3.85 8.34 16.58
C SER A 138 3.25 6.93 16.47
N ILE A 139 3.30 6.34 15.28
CA ILE A 139 2.72 5.01 15.04
C ILE A 139 3.53 3.92 15.71
N VAL A 140 4.86 3.89 15.56
CA VAL A 140 5.74 2.86 16.15
C VAL A 140 5.55 2.75 17.66
N TYR A 141 5.32 3.88 18.34
CA TYR A 141 5.12 3.90 19.79
C TYR A 141 3.68 3.55 20.22
N SER A 142 2.67 3.90 19.42
CA SER A 142 1.25 3.75 19.79
C SER A 142 0.61 2.43 19.38
N ARG A 143 0.97 1.88 18.21
CA ARG A 143 0.41 0.62 17.68
C ARG A 143 1.40 -0.11 16.79
N GLN A 144 1.09 -1.37 16.47
CA GLN A 144 1.79 -2.08 15.41
C GLN A 144 0.99 -1.99 14.09
N PRO A 145 1.42 -1.16 13.11
CA PRO A 145 0.82 -1.19 11.78
C PRO A 145 1.10 -2.50 11.07
N ASN A 146 0.32 -2.83 10.04
CA ASN A 146 0.60 -4.03 9.28
C ASN A 146 1.89 -3.89 8.48
N LYS A 147 2.39 -5.01 7.94
CA LYS A 147 3.71 -5.03 7.30
C LYS A 147 3.83 -4.19 6.04
N VAL A 148 2.76 -3.97 5.28
CA VAL A 148 2.79 -3.12 4.09
C VAL A 148 2.72 -1.64 4.47
N GLU A 149 1.90 -1.27 5.46
CA GLU A 149 1.92 0.07 6.07
C GLU A 149 3.32 0.43 6.60
N GLN A 150 3.97 -0.51 7.30
CA GLN A 150 5.35 -0.33 7.80
C GLN A 150 6.33 -0.01 6.67
N LEU A 151 6.22 -0.70 5.52
CA LEU A 151 7.09 -0.44 4.36
C LEU A 151 6.89 0.96 3.82
N GLY A 152 5.64 1.40 3.64
CA GLY A 152 5.33 2.71 3.10
C GLY A 152 5.88 3.83 3.99
N ILE A 153 5.62 3.76 5.29
CA ILE A 153 6.16 4.75 6.25
C ILE A 153 7.68 4.71 6.25
N ALA A 154 8.30 3.53 6.30
CA ALA A 154 9.76 3.40 6.26
C ALA A 154 10.36 4.03 5.00
N ALA A 155 9.78 3.75 3.83
CA ALA A 155 10.24 4.31 2.56
C ALA A 155 10.19 5.84 2.57
N GLN A 156 9.06 6.43 2.96
CA GLN A 156 8.89 7.88 2.92
C GLN A 156 9.68 8.61 4.01
N ALA A 157 9.75 8.07 5.23
CA ALA A 157 10.46 8.69 6.35
C ALA A 157 11.98 8.68 6.19
N SER A 158 12.52 7.66 5.51
CA SER A 158 13.97 7.46 5.34
C SER A 158 14.51 7.80 3.95
N GLY A 159 13.64 7.85 2.93
CA GLY A 159 14.04 7.94 1.53
C GLY A 159 14.64 6.64 0.95
N ASP A 160 14.55 5.52 1.67
CA ASP A 160 15.13 4.24 1.24
C ASP A 160 14.43 3.68 -0.02
N GLN A 161 15.20 3.61 -1.11
CA GLN A 161 14.71 3.21 -2.43
C GLN A 161 14.33 1.73 -2.52
N VAL A 162 14.91 0.86 -1.68
CA VAL A 162 14.56 -0.57 -1.65
C VAL A 162 13.23 -0.76 -0.95
N TYR A 163 13.00 -0.07 0.16
CA TYR A 163 11.69 -0.03 0.81
C TYR A 163 10.62 0.59 -0.08
N GLN A 164 10.95 1.65 -0.83
CA GLN A 164 10.03 2.25 -1.81
C GLN A 164 9.60 1.23 -2.87
N LYS A 165 10.55 0.58 -3.55
CA LYS A 165 10.25 -0.46 -4.55
C LYS A 165 9.45 -1.62 -3.99
N LEU A 166 9.76 -2.05 -2.76
CA LEU A 166 9.05 -3.14 -2.09
C LEU A 166 7.60 -2.75 -1.73
N TYR A 167 7.40 -1.53 -1.23
CA TYR A 167 6.07 -0.97 -0.96
C TYR A 167 5.24 -0.84 -2.23
N ASP A 168 5.80 -0.22 -3.28
CA ASP A 168 5.11 -0.01 -4.55
C ASP A 168 4.71 -1.34 -5.21
N PHE A 169 5.64 -2.30 -5.23
CA PHE A 169 5.35 -3.64 -5.77
C PHE A 169 4.27 -4.36 -4.96
N ALA A 170 4.31 -4.26 -3.63
CA ALA A 170 3.29 -4.86 -2.77
C ALA A 170 1.91 -4.22 -2.98
N LYS A 171 1.85 -2.89 -3.01
CA LYS A 171 0.61 -2.11 -3.15
C LYS A 171 -0.01 -2.30 -4.53
N LYS A 172 0.79 -2.23 -5.61
CA LYS A 172 0.35 -2.47 -6.99
C LYS A 172 -0.31 -3.84 -7.17
N ASN A 173 0.28 -4.87 -6.57
CA ASN A 173 -0.11 -6.26 -6.80
C ASN A 173 -1.01 -6.85 -5.68
N GLY A 174 -1.37 -6.04 -4.67
CA GLY A 174 -2.19 -6.48 -3.53
C GLY A 174 -1.52 -7.57 -2.67
N LEU A 175 -0.20 -7.51 -2.51
CA LEU A 175 0.60 -8.54 -1.86
C LEU A 175 0.94 -8.20 -0.40
N ALA A 176 0.96 -9.23 0.45
CA ALA A 176 1.62 -9.13 1.74
C ALA A 176 3.15 -9.03 1.57
N LEU A 177 3.83 -8.40 2.55
CA LEU A 177 5.30 -8.25 2.57
C LEU A 177 6.04 -9.52 2.17
N ASN A 178 5.70 -10.66 2.78
CA ASN A 178 6.41 -11.92 2.52
C ASN A 178 6.36 -12.37 1.05
N ALA A 179 5.25 -12.10 0.35
CA ALA A 179 5.13 -12.44 -1.07
C ALA A 179 5.91 -11.45 -1.94
N ALA A 180 5.77 -10.14 -1.69
CA ALA A 180 6.52 -9.11 -2.40
C ALA A 180 8.05 -9.30 -2.22
N SER A 181 8.50 -9.62 -1.01
CA SER A 181 9.90 -9.95 -0.70
C SER A 181 10.42 -11.15 -1.48
N LEU A 182 9.61 -12.19 -1.68
CA LEU A 182 10.00 -13.36 -2.50
C LEU A 182 10.12 -13.00 -3.99
N TYR A 183 9.21 -12.17 -4.52
CA TYR A 183 9.32 -11.70 -5.90
C TYR A 183 10.54 -10.80 -6.13
N LEU A 184 10.87 -9.91 -5.21
CA LEU A 184 12.02 -9.02 -5.36
C LEU A 184 13.34 -9.63 -4.87
N GLY A 185 13.30 -10.85 -4.30
CA GLY A 185 14.47 -11.50 -3.74
C GLY A 185 15.12 -10.72 -2.59
N VAL A 186 14.32 -9.99 -1.81
CA VAL A 186 14.80 -9.13 -0.72
C VAL A 186 14.41 -9.70 0.64
N LYS A 187 15.28 -9.56 1.64
CA LYS A 187 15.01 -9.96 3.03
C LYS A 187 15.09 -8.75 3.94
N THR A 188 13.94 -8.31 4.44
CA THR A 188 13.86 -7.24 5.44
C THR A 188 14.06 -7.80 6.85
N LYS A 189 14.45 -6.94 7.79
CA LYS A 189 14.42 -7.23 9.23
C LYS A 189 13.45 -6.28 9.90
N GLY A 190 12.58 -6.80 10.77
CA GLY A 190 11.56 -6.00 11.44
C GLY A 190 12.14 -4.81 12.20
N GLU A 191 13.24 -5.00 12.91
CA GLU A 191 13.95 -3.91 13.61
C GLU A 191 14.39 -2.79 12.65
N TYR A 192 14.97 -3.14 11.50
CA TYR A 192 15.43 -2.13 10.53
C TYR A 192 14.24 -1.36 9.94
N THR A 193 13.14 -2.06 9.66
CA THR A 193 11.91 -1.41 9.21
C THR A 193 11.41 -0.40 10.24
N LEU A 194 11.35 -0.77 11.53
CA LEU A 194 10.89 0.14 12.59
C LEU A 194 11.80 1.36 12.76
N ARG A 195 13.11 1.19 12.64
CA ARG A 195 14.09 2.30 12.69
C ARG A 195 13.95 3.24 11.48
N LEU A 196 13.78 2.69 10.28
CA LEU A 196 13.55 3.49 9.07
C LEU A 196 12.23 4.26 9.13
N MET A 197 11.18 3.72 9.76
CA MET A 197 9.92 4.44 9.98
C MET A 197 10.11 5.71 10.81
N THR A 198 11.10 5.74 11.72
CA THR A 198 11.44 6.94 12.51
C THR A 198 12.53 7.78 11.85
N GLY A 199 12.92 7.48 10.60
CA GLY A 199 13.95 8.19 9.85
C GLY A 199 15.39 7.80 10.16
N ASP A 200 15.63 6.74 10.95
CA ASP A 200 16.98 6.28 11.26
C ASP A 200 17.56 5.45 10.11
N THR A 201 18.37 6.12 9.29
CA THR A 201 19.04 5.57 8.10
C THR A 201 20.37 4.87 8.41
N SER A 202 20.76 4.74 9.68
CA SER A 202 22.01 4.05 10.06
C SER A 202 21.88 2.51 10.04
N VAL A 203 20.73 1.98 9.60
CA VAL A 203 20.52 0.55 9.41
C VAL A 203 21.35 0.02 8.23
N PRO A 204 21.79 -1.26 8.27
CA PRO A 204 22.48 -1.86 7.13
C PRO A 204 21.64 -1.85 5.86
N GLU A 205 22.27 -1.46 4.75
CA GLU A 205 21.66 -1.48 3.42
C GLU A 205 21.22 -2.90 3.05
N ILE A 206 20.00 -3.02 2.52
CA ILE A 206 19.47 -4.25 1.95
C ILE A 206 19.42 -4.13 0.43
N LYS A 207 19.61 -5.24 -0.30
CA LYS A 207 19.63 -5.24 -1.77
C LYS A 207 18.45 -6.01 -2.34
N ILE A 208 17.97 -5.53 -3.48
CA ILE A 208 17.00 -6.23 -4.32
C ILE A 208 17.74 -7.33 -5.08
N GLY A 209 17.25 -8.55 -5.00
CA GLY A 209 17.83 -9.72 -5.68
C GLY A 209 17.30 -9.95 -7.09
N ARG A 210 16.12 -9.39 -7.43
CA ARG A 210 15.51 -9.46 -8.76
C ARG A 210 15.00 -8.08 -9.19
N PRO A 211 15.34 -7.58 -10.40
CA PRO A 211 14.79 -6.34 -10.94
C PRO A 211 13.25 -6.29 -10.83
N VAL A 212 12.70 -5.08 -10.64
CA VAL A 212 11.25 -4.91 -10.42
C VAL A 212 10.45 -5.36 -11.64
N GLU A 213 11.02 -5.16 -12.83
CA GLU A 213 10.47 -5.53 -14.12
C GLU A 213 10.33 -7.06 -14.24
N ASP A 214 11.40 -7.79 -13.89
CA ASP A 214 11.41 -9.26 -13.89
C ASP A 214 10.51 -9.82 -12.78
N ALA A 215 10.46 -9.17 -11.61
CA ALA A 215 9.53 -9.52 -10.55
C ALA A 215 8.07 -9.37 -10.99
N GLN A 216 7.75 -8.31 -11.75
CA GLN A 216 6.41 -8.07 -12.28
C GLN A 216 6.04 -9.09 -13.35
N ARG A 217 6.96 -9.36 -14.30
CA ARG A 217 6.81 -10.41 -15.32
C ARG A 217 6.47 -11.77 -14.69
N LEU A 218 7.21 -12.15 -13.66
CA LEU A 218 6.98 -13.39 -12.94
C LEU A 218 5.61 -13.40 -12.23
N TYR A 219 5.22 -12.30 -11.59
CA TYR A 219 3.90 -12.16 -10.97
C TYR A 219 2.79 -12.30 -12.01
N ASP A 220 2.89 -11.59 -13.14
CA ASP A 220 1.89 -11.58 -14.20
C ASP A 220 1.72 -12.97 -14.83
N ALA A 221 2.83 -13.68 -15.09
CA ALA A 221 2.80 -15.05 -15.62
C ALA A 221 2.11 -16.03 -14.65
N ILE A 222 2.38 -15.93 -13.35
CA ILE A 222 1.71 -16.76 -12.32
C ILE A 222 0.24 -16.37 -12.20
N ALA A 223 -0.08 -15.07 -12.18
CA ALA A 223 -1.43 -14.57 -12.03
C ALA A 223 -2.32 -14.95 -13.23
N LEU A 224 -1.77 -14.89 -14.43
CA LEU A 224 -2.44 -15.30 -15.67
C LEU A 224 -2.73 -16.81 -15.67
N THR A 225 -1.75 -17.61 -15.25
CA THR A 225 -1.83 -19.08 -15.35
C THR A 225 -2.61 -19.71 -14.19
N LEU A 226 -2.32 -19.28 -12.96
CA LEU A 226 -2.81 -19.91 -11.72
C LEU A 226 -3.82 -19.03 -10.95
N GLY A 227 -4.09 -17.82 -11.44
CA GLY A 227 -4.94 -16.83 -10.80
C GLY A 227 -4.23 -15.95 -9.78
N LYS A 228 -4.73 -14.72 -9.60
CA LYS A 228 -4.19 -13.71 -8.67
C LYS A 228 -4.05 -14.23 -7.23
N ASN A 229 -5.02 -15.02 -6.77
CA ASN A 229 -4.96 -15.61 -5.42
C ASN A 229 -3.76 -16.54 -5.23
N SER A 230 -3.39 -17.30 -6.27
CA SER A 230 -2.21 -18.16 -6.27
C SER A 230 -0.93 -17.34 -6.37
N ALA A 231 -0.91 -16.29 -7.19
CA ALA A 231 0.21 -15.35 -7.31
C ALA A 231 0.58 -14.65 -5.99
N ALA A 232 -0.39 -14.52 -5.06
CA ALA A 232 -0.16 -14.00 -3.71
C ALA A 232 0.33 -15.04 -2.69
N LYS A 233 0.36 -16.34 -3.03
CA LYS A 233 0.87 -17.40 -2.14
C LYS A 233 2.37 -17.57 -2.32
N ARG A 234 3.05 -18.04 -1.27
CA ARG A 234 4.52 -18.18 -1.26
C ARG A 234 5.02 -19.29 -2.18
N TYR A 235 4.27 -20.39 -2.28
CA TYR A 235 4.77 -21.61 -2.90
C TYR A 235 4.92 -21.49 -4.44
N PRO A 236 4.02 -20.85 -5.23
CA PRO A 236 4.26 -20.69 -6.66
C PRO A 236 5.47 -19.81 -6.91
N ILE A 237 5.62 -18.74 -6.13
CA ILE A 237 6.76 -17.81 -6.21
C ILE A 237 8.07 -18.55 -5.98
N LYS A 238 8.15 -19.39 -4.94
CA LYS A 238 9.33 -20.20 -4.65
C LYS A 238 9.67 -21.17 -5.78
N VAL A 239 8.68 -21.91 -6.28
CA VAL A 239 8.88 -22.89 -7.36
C VAL A 239 9.34 -22.20 -8.63
N THR A 240 8.64 -21.14 -9.06
CA THR A 240 9.01 -20.45 -10.29
C THR A 240 10.35 -19.72 -10.17
N SER A 241 10.66 -19.15 -9.00
CA SER A 241 11.98 -18.54 -8.74
C SER A 241 13.12 -19.56 -8.71
N TYR A 242 12.85 -20.81 -8.32
CA TYR A 242 13.83 -21.89 -8.42
C TYR A 242 14.17 -22.20 -9.88
N PHE A 243 13.17 -22.34 -10.74
CA PHE A 243 13.39 -22.60 -12.17
C PHE A 243 13.94 -21.40 -12.92
N GLU A 244 13.56 -20.18 -12.55
CA GLU A 244 14.06 -18.94 -13.18
C GLU A 244 15.56 -18.79 -12.94
N LYS A 245 16.07 -19.16 -11.76
CA LYS A 245 17.51 -19.21 -11.49
C LYS A 245 18.27 -20.23 -12.34
N GLN A 246 17.61 -21.27 -12.84
CA GLN A 246 18.25 -22.34 -13.62
C GLN A 246 18.14 -22.13 -15.12
N HIS A 247 17.04 -21.54 -15.57
CA HIS A 247 16.67 -21.52 -16.98
C HIS A 247 16.38 -20.11 -17.51
N GLY A 248 16.36 -19.09 -16.65
CA GLY A 248 15.94 -17.73 -16.99
C GLY A 248 14.43 -17.54 -16.93
N ILE A 249 14.01 -16.28 -16.88
CA ILE A 249 12.60 -15.90 -16.72
C ILE A 249 11.73 -16.29 -17.92
N GLU A 250 12.26 -16.16 -19.15
CA GLU A 250 11.55 -16.45 -20.40
C GLU A 250 11.11 -17.92 -20.49
N VAL A 251 12.00 -18.84 -20.08
CA VAL A 251 11.70 -20.27 -20.06
C VAL A 251 10.61 -20.59 -19.03
N VAL A 252 10.63 -19.93 -17.88
CA VAL A 252 9.60 -20.12 -16.84
C VAL A 252 8.25 -19.57 -17.27
N GLU A 253 8.22 -18.40 -17.91
CA GLU A 253 6.99 -17.83 -18.47
C GLU A 253 6.37 -18.76 -19.52
N MET A 254 7.18 -19.27 -20.45
CA MET A 254 6.75 -20.22 -21.47
C MET A 254 6.25 -21.53 -20.82
N ALA A 255 6.98 -22.06 -19.84
CA ALA A 255 6.59 -23.26 -19.13
C ALA A 255 5.26 -23.12 -18.39
N LEU A 256 4.98 -21.94 -17.81
CA LEU A 256 3.68 -21.64 -17.18
C LEU A 256 2.55 -21.59 -18.21
N GLN A 257 2.77 -20.95 -19.37
CA GLN A 257 1.77 -20.86 -20.44
C GLN A 257 1.41 -22.23 -21.04
N LEU A 258 2.35 -23.18 -21.06
CA LEU A 258 2.14 -24.53 -21.57
C LEU A 258 1.36 -25.44 -20.61
N ILE A 259 1.02 -24.99 -19.39
CA ILE A 259 0.25 -25.80 -18.44
C ILE A 259 -1.20 -25.93 -18.94
N PRO A 260 -1.71 -27.16 -19.18
CA PRO A 260 -3.08 -27.34 -19.65
C PRO A 260 -4.12 -26.86 -18.64
N ALA A 261 -5.20 -26.25 -19.12
CA ALA A 261 -6.30 -25.74 -18.29
C ALA A 261 -6.91 -26.80 -17.34
N ALA A 262 -7.05 -28.04 -17.82
CA ALA A 262 -7.53 -29.16 -17.00
C ALA A 262 -6.63 -29.41 -15.78
N ARG A 263 -5.31 -29.25 -15.95
CA ARG A 263 -4.34 -29.40 -14.87
C ARG A 263 -4.40 -28.25 -13.87
N ILE A 264 -4.64 -27.02 -14.35
CA ILE A 264 -4.87 -25.84 -13.51
C ILE A 264 -6.14 -26.02 -12.65
N ALA A 265 -7.21 -26.56 -13.22
CA ALA A 265 -8.46 -26.82 -12.49
C ALA A 265 -8.26 -27.81 -11.34
N ILE A 266 -7.58 -28.94 -11.61
CA ILE A 266 -7.21 -29.93 -10.58
C ILE A 266 -6.33 -29.26 -9.53
N TYR A 267 -5.28 -28.55 -9.98
CA TYR A 267 -4.33 -27.88 -9.12
C TYR A 267 -5.00 -26.93 -8.13
N ASN A 268 -5.99 -26.14 -8.56
CA ASN A 268 -6.68 -25.21 -7.67
C ASN A 268 -7.41 -25.90 -6.52
N GLN A 269 -7.81 -27.16 -6.68
CA GLN A 269 -8.52 -27.97 -5.67
C GLN A 269 -7.59 -28.73 -4.71
N MET A 270 -6.29 -28.84 -5.01
CA MET A 270 -5.34 -29.62 -4.21
C MET A 270 -4.98 -28.96 -2.85
N GLY A 271 -4.47 -29.77 -1.92
CA GLY A 271 -3.83 -29.31 -0.68
C GLY A 271 -2.53 -28.55 -0.94
N CYS A 272 -2.07 -27.75 0.02
CA CYS A 272 -0.91 -26.86 -0.19
C CYS A 272 0.40 -27.62 -0.40
N GLU A 273 0.61 -28.74 0.29
CA GLU A 273 1.82 -29.56 0.18
C GLU A 273 1.91 -30.20 -1.22
N ASP A 274 0.79 -30.73 -1.72
CA ASP A 274 0.72 -31.32 -3.05
C ASP A 274 0.86 -30.28 -4.17
N LYS A 275 0.39 -29.05 -3.94
CA LYS A 275 0.48 -27.95 -4.92
C LYS A 275 1.93 -27.61 -5.25
N GLU A 276 2.81 -27.51 -4.26
CA GLU A 276 4.23 -27.19 -4.49
C GLU A 276 4.92 -28.27 -5.33
N VAL A 277 4.74 -29.54 -4.94
CA VAL A 277 5.31 -30.70 -5.66
C VAL A 277 4.73 -30.82 -7.08
N CYS A 278 3.42 -30.66 -7.21
CA CYS A 278 2.73 -30.75 -8.50
C CYS A 278 3.18 -29.65 -9.47
N LEU A 279 3.27 -28.40 -9.00
CA LEU A 279 3.76 -27.29 -9.84
C LEU A 279 5.21 -27.53 -10.24
N SER A 280 6.05 -27.94 -9.30
CA SER A 280 7.48 -28.21 -9.56
C SER A 280 7.66 -29.29 -10.63
N ASN A 281 6.93 -30.40 -10.52
CA ASN A 281 6.95 -31.47 -11.52
C ASN A 281 6.37 -31.03 -12.87
N THR A 282 5.45 -30.08 -12.89
CA THR A 282 4.84 -29.57 -14.14
C THR A 282 5.84 -28.69 -14.88
N ILE A 283 6.39 -27.68 -14.19
CA ILE A 283 7.37 -26.77 -14.77
C ILE A 283 8.63 -27.54 -15.16
N GLY A 284 9.15 -28.41 -14.29
CA GLY A 284 10.36 -29.20 -14.58
C GLY A 284 10.23 -30.17 -15.76
N LYS A 285 9.02 -30.54 -16.19
CA LYS A 285 8.81 -31.27 -17.44
C LYS A 285 8.83 -30.34 -18.65
N ALA A 286 8.26 -29.14 -18.51
CA ALA A 286 8.20 -28.15 -19.57
C ALA A 286 9.56 -27.49 -19.85
N THR A 287 10.44 -27.36 -18.85
CA THR A 287 11.78 -26.76 -19.01
C THR A 287 12.86 -27.73 -19.51
N ARG A 288 12.53 -29.01 -19.73
CA ARG A 288 13.43 -30.03 -20.31
C ARG A 288 13.25 -30.25 -21.81
N LEU A 289 12.27 -29.56 -22.40
CA LEU A 289 12.03 -29.48 -23.83
C LEU A 289 12.83 -28.30 -24.40
#